data_AF-A0A929X309-F1
#
_entry.id   AF-A0A929X309-F1
#
_cell.length_a   1.000
_cell.length_b   1.000
_cell.length_c   1.000
_cell.angle_alpha   90.00
_cell.angle_beta   90.00
_cell.angle_gamma   90.00
#
_symmetry.space_group_name_H-M   'P 1'
#
loop_
_entity.id
_entity.type
_entity.pdbx_description
1 polymer ?
#
loop_
_entity_poly.entity_id
_entity_poly.type
_entity_poly.pdbx_seq_one_letter_code
_entity_poly.pdbx_strand_id
1 'polypeptide(L)'
;MCSNKYKNIQLTTQIDEANCITHSGRFHVDDVISTIFLSKIIDSVILARVLTISNKDVKDKIVYDIGLGEFDHHQKNRNGQRDNGIFYSSIGLLWKKFGKEYLKKIGVKYIDKTFEYMDKELIQNIDAADNMQFEYVENKISPDFVKLCNPRVE
;
A
#
# COMPACT_ATOMS: atom_id res chain seq x y z
N MET A 1 -12.15 -2.45 -26.93
CA MET A 1 -10.76 -2.82 -26.61
C MET A 1 -10.47 -2.39 -25.19
N CYS A 2 -10.40 -3.32 -24.23
CA CYS A 2 -9.94 -2.99 -22.87
C CYS A 2 -8.45 -2.65 -22.95
N SER A 3 -8.10 -1.37 -22.94
CA SER A 3 -6.72 -0.92 -22.74
C SER A 3 -6.24 -1.49 -21.41
N ASN A 4 -5.27 -2.43 -21.41
CA ASN A 4 -4.66 -2.95 -20.18
C ASN A 4 -4.10 -1.79 -19.34
N LYS A 5 -4.89 -1.34 -18.37
CA LYS A 5 -4.64 -0.14 -17.54
C LYS A 5 -3.58 -0.37 -16.46
N TYR A 6 -2.97 -1.56 -16.44
CA TYR A 6 -1.96 -2.03 -15.48
C TYR A 6 -0.69 -2.55 -16.18
N LYS A 7 -0.41 -2.12 -17.42
CA LYS A 7 0.77 -2.53 -18.21
C LYS A 7 2.13 -2.17 -17.59
N ASN A 8 2.15 -1.34 -16.55
CA ASN A 8 3.38 -0.81 -15.98
C ASN A 8 3.78 -1.47 -14.65
N ILE A 9 3.25 -2.64 -14.33
CA ILE A 9 3.71 -3.44 -13.19
C ILE A 9 4.39 -4.70 -13.74
N GLN A 10 5.65 -4.91 -13.36
CA GLN A 10 6.46 -6.06 -13.70
C GLN A 10 6.96 -6.71 -12.40
N LEU A 11 6.93 -8.04 -12.32
CA LEU A 11 7.51 -8.78 -11.21
C LEU A 11 8.95 -9.12 -11.54
N THR A 12 9.84 -9.04 -10.55
CA THR A 12 11.20 -9.56 -10.63
C THR A 12 11.53 -10.39 -9.38
N THR A 13 12.40 -11.38 -9.55
CA THR A 13 13.04 -12.09 -8.43
C THR A 13 14.40 -11.49 -8.07
N GLN A 14 14.93 -10.57 -8.90
CA GLN A 14 16.19 -9.89 -8.68
C GLN A 14 15.96 -8.56 -7.95
N ILE A 15 16.31 -8.49 -6.67
CA ILE A 15 16.10 -7.30 -5.83
C ILE A 15 16.82 -6.08 -6.40
N ASP A 16 17.96 -6.26 -7.07
CA ASP A 16 18.75 -5.16 -7.64
C ASP A 16 18.07 -4.49 -8.85
N GLU A 17 17.16 -5.19 -9.53
CA GLU A 17 16.36 -4.64 -10.63
C GLU A 17 15.08 -3.97 -10.14
N ALA A 18 14.68 -4.23 -8.90
CA ALA A 18 13.43 -3.73 -8.33
C ALA A 18 13.54 -2.24 -7.98
N ASN A 19 12.45 -1.51 -8.18
CA ASN A 19 12.26 -0.16 -7.66
C ASN A 19 11.18 -0.08 -6.58
N CYS A 20 10.37 -1.14 -6.45
CA CYS A 20 9.39 -1.33 -5.38
C CYS A 20 9.64 -2.68 -4.72
N ILE A 21 9.62 -2.73 -3.39
CA ILE A 21 9.79 -3.96 -2.62
C ILE A 21 8.71 -4.07 -1.54
N THR A 22 8.11 -5.25 -1.42
CA THR A 22 7.10 -5.56 -0.40
C THR A 22 7.29 -6.96 0.16
N HIS A 23 6.60 -7.29 1.25
CA HIS A 23 6.64 -8.62 1.83
C HIS A 23 6.08 -9.70 0.87
N SER A 24 6.69 -10.88 0.87
CA SER A 24 6.28 -12.05 0.06
C SER A 24 5.34 -13.02 0.78
N GLY A 25 4.83 -12.65 1.95
CA GLY A 25 3.84 -13.46 2.66
C GLY A 25 2.49 -13.54 1.94
N ARG A 26 1.46 -13.90 2.70
CA ARG A 26 0.08 -13.79 2.22
C ARG A 26 -0.20 -12.35 1.81
N PHE A 27 -0.86 -12.18 0.68
CA PHE A 27 -1.37 -10.88 0.27
C PHE A 27 -2.35 -10.37 1.32
N HIS A 28 -2.11 -9.14 1.72
CA HIS A 28 -3.06 -8.32 2.45
C HIS A 28 -3.65 -7.31 1.47
N VAL A 29 -4.44 -6.39 1.97
CA VAL A 29 -5.09 -5.41 1.09
C VAL A 29 -4.23 -4.17 1.00
N ASP A 30 -3.52 -3.84 2.07
CA ASP A 30 -2.63 -2.70 2.10
C ASP A 30 -1.46 -2.89 1.11
N ASP A 31 -0.80 -4.05 1.04
CA ASP A 31 0.34 -4.32 0.14
C ASP A 31 -0.09 -4.33 -1.34
N VAL A 32 -1.22 -4.97 -1.66
CA VAL A 32 -1.77 -5.00 -3.02
C VAL A 32 -2.23 -3.61 -3.47
N ILE A 33 -2.98 -2.88 -2.64
CA ILE A 33 -3.44 -1.53 -2.99
C ILE A 33 -2.27 -0.54 -3.03
N SER A 34 -1.26 -0.69 -2.17
CA SER A 34 0.00 0.07 -2.23
C SER A 34 0.69 -0.09 -3.58
N THR A 35 0.83 -1.33 -4.05
CA THR A 35 1.39 -1.63 -5.37
C THR A 35 0.61 -0.95 -6.50
N ILE A 36 -0.72 -1.07 -6.47
CA ILE A 36 -1.60 -0.45 -7.48
C ILE A 36 -1.50 1.08 -7.41
N PHE A 37 -1.49 1.66 -6.23
CA PHE A 37 -1.41 3.11 -6.03
C PHE A 37 -0.07 3.65 -6.55
N LEU A 38 1.05 2.98 -6.24
CA LEU A 38 2.37 3.31 -6.77
C LEU A 38 2.40 3.26 -8.30
N SER A 39 1.75 2.28 -8.93
CA SER A 39 1.64 2.20 -10.40
C SER A 39 0.94 3.40 -11.05
N LYS A 40 0.23 4.22 -10.26
CA LYS A 40 -0.39 5.47 -10.74
C LYS A 40 0.48 6.69 -10.51
N ILE A 41 1.43 6.61 -9.59
CA ILE A 41 2.34 7.70 -9.23
C ILE A 41 3.58 7.65 -10.10
N ILE A 42 4.23 6.48 -10.21
CA ILE A 42 5.49 6.28 -10.94
C ILE A 42 5.25 5.63 -12.31
N ASP A 43 6.19 5.83 -13.23
CA ASP A 43 6.04 5.42 -14.63
C ASP A 43 6.03 3.89 -14.81
N SER A 44 6.90 3.19 -14.08
CA SER A 44 6.99 1.73 -14.10
C SER A 44 7.29 1.19 -12.70
N VAL A 45 6.54 0.19 -12.28
CA VAL A 45 6.75 -0.56 -11.03
C VAL A 45 7.44 -1.87 -11.40
N ILE A 46 8.69 -2.04 -10.98
CA ILE A 46 9.41 -3.31 -11.00
C ILE A 46 9.40 -3.81 -9.55
N LEU A 47 8.48 -4.73 -9.27
CA LEU A 47 8.18 -5.22 -7.93
C LEU A 47 8.96 -6.49 -7.63
N ALA A 48 9.76 -6.46 -6.57
CA ALA A 48 10.22 -7.66 -5.90
C ALA A 48 9.38 -7.90 -4.63
N ARG A 49 8.93 -9.15 -4.44
CA ARG A 49 8.32 -9.59 -3.18
C ARG A 49 9.33 -10.45 -2.44
N VAL A 50 9.66 -10.11 -1.20
CA VAL A 50 10.73 -10.78 -0.43
C VAL A 50 10.29 -11.09 1.00
N LEU A 51 10.88 -12.11 1.62
CA LEU A 51 10.60 -12.47 3.02
C LEU A 51 11.31 -11.55 4.00
N THR A 52 12.53 -11.14 3.67
CA THR A 52 13.37 -10.25 4.47
C THR A 52 14.11 -9.30 3.54
N ILE A 53 14.50 -8.16 4.08
CA ILE A 53 15.25 -7.12 3.36
C ILE A 53 16.42 -6.65 4.23
N SER A 54 17.54 -6.31 3.60
CA SER A 54 18.71 -5.75 4.28
C SER A 54 18.90 -4.27 3.91
N ASN A 55 19.68 -3.52 4.71
CA ASN A 55 19.85 -2.07 4.50
C ASN A 55 20.37 -1.70 3.10
N LYS A 56 21.19 -2.56 2.47
CA LYS A 56 21.70 -2.34 1.11
C LYS A 56 20.60 -2.38 0.05
N ASP A 57 19.51 -3.11 0.33
CA ASP A 57 18.43 -3.35 -0.64
C ASP A 57 17.45 -2.18 -0.70
N VAL A 58 17.52 -1.23 0.23
CA VAL A 58 16.53 -0.14 0.42
C VAL A 58 16.86 1.12 -0.40
N LYS A 59 18.14 1.33 -0.74
CA LYS A 59 18.61 2.58 -1.36
C LYS A 59 17.89 2.84 -2.69
N ASP A 60 17.34 4.04 -2.86
CA ASP A 60 16.65 4.51 -4.06
C ASP A 60 15.41 3.68 -4.47
N LYS A 61 14.82 2.92 -3.54
CA LYS A 61 13.64 2.09 -3.77
C LYS A 61 12.50 2.47 -2.83
N ILE A 62 11.27 2.19 -3.26
CA ILE A 62 10.08 2.31 -2.42
C ILE A 62 9.84 0.97 -1.73
N VAL A 63 10.09 0.91 -0.42
CA VAL A 63 9.89 -0.28 0.41
C VAL A 63 8.69 -0.07 1.32
N TYR A 64 7.74 -0.98 1.27
CA TYR A 64 6.49 -0.93 2.03
C TYR A 64 6.11 -2.31 2.57
N ASP A 65 5.35 -2.37 3.65
CA ASP A 65 4.93 -3.62 4.32
C ASP A 65 6.10 -4.52 4.82
N ILE A 66 7.35 -4.02 4.79
CA ILE A 66 8.55 -4.76 5.20
C ILE A 66 9.70 -3.82 5.58
N GLY A 67 10.60 -4.31 6.43
CA GLY A 67 11.91 -3.69 6.65
C GLY A 67 11.93 -2.51 7.63
N LEU A 68 10.80 -2.23 8.30
CA LEU A 68 10.63 -1.20 9.33
C LEU A 68 10.92 0.23 8.85
N GLY A 69 10.87 0.45 7.53
CA GLY A 69 11.14 1.72 6.88
C GLY A 69 9.94 2.67 6.82
N GLU A 70 10.02 3.68 5.94
CA GLU A 70 9.07 4.78 5.84
C GLU A 70 7.62 4.35 5.59
N PHE A 71 7.40 3.29 4.80
CA PHE A 71 6.06 2.79 4.44
C PHE A 71 5.77 1.40 5.02
N ASP A 72 6.50 1.00 6.05
CA ASP A 72 6.19 -0.20 6.84
C ASP A 72 5.48 0.20 8.14
N HIS A 73 4.61 -0.67 8.66
CA HIS A 73 3.84 -0.46 9.89
C HIS A 73 4.08 -1.54 10.97
N HIS A 74 4.96 -2.52 10.70
CA HIS A 74 5.30 -3.62 11.61
C HIS A 74 6.17 -3.22 12.81
N GLN A 75 6.57 -1.96 12.93
CA GLN A 75 7.35 -1.45 14.06
C GLN A 75 6.58 -1.60 15.37
N LYS A 76 7.30 -1.76 16.50
CA LYS A 76 6.69 -1.95 17.83
C LYS A 76 5.70 -0.85 18.21
N ASN A 77 5.98 0.40 17.83
CA ASN A 77 5.13 1.55 18.09
C ASN A 77 4.27 1.93 16.86
N ARG A 78 4.16 1.01 15.89
CA ARG A 78 3.67 1.28 14.53
C ARG A 78 4.47 2.41 13.87
N ASN A 79 3.99 2.89 12.74
CA ASN A 79 4.56 4.02 12.03
C ASN A 79 3.61 5.23 12.09
N GLY A 80 3.12 5.50 13.31
CA GLY A 80 2.18 6.57 13.61
C GLY A 80 0.71 6.17 13.55
N GLN A 81 -0.13 7.11 13.98
CA GLN A 81 -1.59 6.99 14.02
C GLN A 81 -2.25 8.30 13.61
N ARG A 82 -3.51 8.24 13.21
CA ARG A 82 -4.40 9.41 13.03
C ARG A 82 -4.94 9.89 14.38
N ASP A 83 -5.49 11.10 14.39
CA ASP A 83 -6.10 11.71 15.59
C ASP A 83 -7.27 10.89 16.15
N ASN A 84 -7.95 10.13 15.29
CA ASN A 84 -9.03 9.23 15.68
C ASN A 84 -8.55 7.86 16.23
N GLY A 85 -7.23 7.66 16.38
CA GLY A 85 -6.65 6.45 16.94
C GLY A 85 -6.39 5.31 15.95
N ILE A 86 -6.72 5.47 14.66
CA ILE A 86 -6.42 4.46 13.64
C ILE A 86 -4.93 4.53 13.28
N PHE A 87 -4.22 3.41 13.45
CA PHE A 87 -2.84 3.25 13.00
C PHE A 87 -2.76 3.24 11.48
N TYR A 88 -1.68 3.77 10.90
CA TYR A 88 -1.47 3.62 9.46
C TYR A 88 -1.01 2.20 9.12
N SER A 89 -1.49 1.61 8.03
CA SER A 89 -0.77 0.54 7.32
C SER A 89 0.02 1.13 6.14
N SER A 90 0.60 0.27 5.31
CA SER A 90 1.46 0.68 4.20
C SER A 90 0.76 1.66 3.24
N ILE A 91 -0.50 1.36 2.89
CA ILE A 91 -1.29 2.23 1.99
C ILE A 91 -1.63 3.57 2.64
N GLY A 92 -1.92 3.59 3.95
CA GLY A 92 -2.16 4.83 4.69
C GLY A 92 -0.96 5.76 4.68
N LEU A 93 0.24 5.21 4.88
CA LEU A 93 1.50 5.96 4.83
C LEU A 93 1.77 6.53 3.43
N LEU A 94 1.57 5.71 2.39
CA LEU A 94 1.72 6.14 1.01
C LEU A 94 0.68 7.20 0.62
N TRP A 95 -0.58 7.03 1.03
CA TRP A 95 -1.65 7.99 0.77
C TRP A 95 -1.36 9.33 1.45
N LYS A 96 -0.92 9.30 2.70
CA LYS A 96 -0.50 10.50 3.44
C LYS A 96 0.62 11.26 2.71
N LYS A 97 1.59 10.56 2.12
CA LYS A 97 2.72 11.19 1.43
C LYS A 97 2.39 11.65 0.01
N PHE A 98 1.68 10.84 -0.77
CA PHE A 98 1.53 11.04 -2.21
C PHE A 98 0.10 11.29 -2.69
N GLY A 99 -0.91 11.10 -1.86
CA GLY A 99 -2.33 11.13 -2.26
C GLY A 99 -2.75 12.45 -2.90
N LYS A 100 -2.39 13.60 -2.30
CA LYS A 100 -2.73 14.92 -2.87
C LYS A 100 -2.03 15.16 -4.21
N GLU A 101 -0.76 14.77 -4.36
CA GLU A 101 -0.03 14.88 -5.63
C GLU A 101 -0.62 13.96 -6.72
N TYR A 102 -1.04 12.75 -6.35
CA TYR A 102 -1.78 11.88 -7.26
C TYR A 102 -3.09 12.52 -7.73
N LEU A 103 -3.89 13.08 -6.82
CA LEU A 103 -5.15 13.75 -7.16
C LEU A 103 -4.93 14.96 -8.08
N LYS A 104 -3.87 15.75 -7.87
CA LYS A 104 -3.46 16.82 -8.79
C LYS A 104 -3.12 16.27 -10.17
N LYS A 105 -2.29 15.22 -10.24
CA LYS A 105 -1.84 14.58 -11.49
C LYS A 105 -3.01 14.13 -12.36
N ILE A 106 -4.10 13.64 -11.75
CA ILE A 106 -5.28 13.18 -12.49
C ILE A 106 -6.34 14.28 -12.70
N GLY A 107 -6.04 15.54 -12.35
CA GLY A 107 -6.93 16.69 -12.61
C GLY A 107 -8.17 16.76 -11.73
N VAL A 108 -8.11 16.25 -10.49
CA VAL A 108 -9.24 16.36 -9.55
C VAL A 108 -9.46 17.83 -9.17
N LYS A 109 -10.71 18.29 -9.30
CA LYS A 109 -11.08 19.70 -9.02
C LYS A 109 -11.06 20.06 -7.53
N TYR A 110 -11.53 19.16 -6.66
CA TYR A 110 -11.69 19.41 -5.22
C TYR A 110 -10.71 18.54 -4.41
N ILE A 111 -9.41 18.77 -4.57
CA ILE A 111 -8.34 17.87 -4.08
C ILE A 111 -8.48 17.57 -2.58
N ASP A 112 -8.58 18.58 -1.72
CA ASP A 112 -8.61 18.35 -0.26
C ASP A 112 -9.86 17.56 0.16
N LYS A 113 -11.03 17.95 -0.34
CA LYS A 113 -12.29 17.24 -0.06
C LYS A 113 -12.26 15.80 -0.57
N THR A 114 -11.72 15.57 -1.76
CA THR A 114 -11.56 14.21 -2.31
C THR A 114 -10.55 13.41 -1.51
N PHE A 115 -9.44 14.03 -1.10
CA PHE A 115 -8.41 13.39 -0.28
C PHE A 115 -8.99 12.91 1.05
N GLU A 116 -9.68 13.79 1.77
CA GLU A 116 -10.31 13.49 3.07
C GLU A 116 -11.39 12.42 2.94
N TYR A 117 -12.23 12.50 1.90
CA TYR A 117 -13.29 11.52 1.70
C TYR A 117 -12.73 10.14 1.36
N MET A 118 -11.72 10.06 0.47
CA MET A 118 -11.05 8.79 0.17
C MET A 118 -10.29 8.23 1.37
N ASP A 119 -9.60 9.10 2.13
CA ASP A 119 -8.88 8.69 3.33
C ASP A 119 -9.85 8.06 4.34
N LYS A 120 -10.96 8.75 4.63
CA LYS A 120 -11.97 8.28 5.60
C LYS A 120 -12.73 7.04 5.13
N GLU A 121 -13.19 7.04 3.88
CA GLU A 121 -14.14 6.03 3.41
C GLU A 121 -13.47 4.75 2.91
N LEU A 122 -12.19 4.81 2.51
CA LEU A 122 -11.45 3.67 1.96
C LEU A 122 -10.15 3.39 2.73
N ILE A 123 -9.23 4.35 2.77
CA ILE A 123 -7.86 4.12 3.27
C ILE A 123 -7.86 3.75 4.75
N GLN A 124 -8.60 4.49 5.59
CA GLN A 124 -8.73 4.21 7.02
C GLN A 124 -9.37 2.84 7.30
N ASN A 125 -10.26 2.36 6.44
CA ASN A 125 -10.85 1.02 6.60
C ASN A 125 -9.82 -0.08 6.31
N ILE A 126 -8.95 0.12 5.31
CA ILE A 126 -7.84 -0.81 5.02
C ILE A 126 -6.83 -0.76 6.16
N ASP A 127 -6.44 0.43 6.57
CA ASP A 127 -5.51 0.66 7.69
C ASP A 127 -5.99 -0.02 8.97
N ALA A 128 -7.26 0.18 9.35
CA ALA A 128 -7.83 -0.41 10.55
C ALA A 128 -7.89 -1.94 10.46
N ALA A 129 -8.37 -2.51 9.34
CA ALA A 129 -8.46 -3.95 9.17
C ALA A 129 -7.08 -4.63 9.23
N ASP A 130 -6.08 -4.03 8.59
CA ASP A 130 -4.74 -4.57 8.52
C ASP A 130 -3.97 -4.45 9.86
N ASN A 131 -4.27 -3.41 10.64
CA ASN A 131 -3.80 -3.26 12.02
C ASN A 131 -4.65 -3.99 13.07
N MET A 132 -5.63 -4.81 12.66
CA MET A 132 -6.54 -5.56 13.53
C MET A 132 -7.43 -4.68 14.45
N GLN A 133 -7.68 -3.43 14.07
CA GLN A 133 -8.57 -2.49 14.77
C GLN A 133 -10.01 -2.59 14.22
N PHE A 134 -10.61 -3.77 14.27
CA PHE A 134 -11.90 -4.08 13.65
C PHE A 134 -13.09 -3.29 14.22
N GLU A 135 -12.94 -2.72 15.42
CA GLU A 135 -13.91 -1.81 16.02
C GLU A 135 -14.14 -0.53 15.20
N TYR A 136 -13.19 -0.16 14.31
CA TYR A 136 -13.34 0.98 13.38
C TYR A 136 -13.94 0.60 12.02
N VAL A 137 -14.21 -0.70 11.79
CA VAL A 137 -14.68 -1.24 10.50
C VAL A 137 -16.17 -1.63 10.63
N GLU A 138 -17.01 -0.72 11.12
CA GLU A 138 -18.45 -0.98 11.22
C GLU A 138 -19.10 -1.04 9.82
N ASN A 139 -19.79 -2.14 9.51
CA ASN A 139 -20.69 -2.31 8.35
C ASN A 139 -20.08 -2.24 6.93
N LYS A 140 -18.75 -2.28 6.78
CA LYS A 140 -18.10 -2.29 5.45
C LYS A 140 -17.51 -3.66 5.16
N ILE A 141 -17.69 -4.11 3.92
CA ILE A 141 -17.14 -5.36 3.36
C ILE A 141 -15.69 -5.51 3.85
N SER A 142 -15.41 -6.59 4.57
CA SER A 142 -14.04 -6.87 4.99
C SER A 142 -13.15 -6.81 3.74
N PRO A 143 -12.12 -5.94 3.72
CA PRO A 143 -11.27 -5.82 2.56
C PRO A 143 -10.52 -7.13 2.25
N ASP A 144 -10.56 -8.12 3.16
CA ASP A 144 -9.87 -9.41 3.10
C ASP A 144 -10.21 -10.34 1.92
N PHE A 145 -11.03 -9.95 0.95
CA PHE A 145 -11.26 -10.77 -0.24
C PHE A 145 -9.95 -11.08 -0.99
N VAL A 146 -8.95 -10.19 -0.90
CA VAL A 146 -7.61 -10.40 -1.49
C VAL A 146 -6.95 -11.65 -0.91
N LYS A 147 -7.21 -11.97 0.37
CA LYS A 147 -6.64 -13.16 1.01
C LYS A 147 -7.14 -14.46 0.35
N LEU A 148 -8.33 -14.45 -0.25
CA LEU A 148 -8.89 -15.59 -1.00
C LEU A 148 -8.15 -15.85 -2.32
N CYS A 149 -7.44 -14.85 -2.83
CA CYS A 149 -6.65 -14.93 -4.05
C CYS A 149 -5.20 -15.36 -3.78
N ASN A 150 -4.82 -15.62 -2.53
CA ASN A 150 -3.51 -16.17 -2.23
C ASN A 150 -3.32 -17.51 -2.95
N PRO A 151 -2.16 -17.74 -3.59
CA PRO A 151 -1.83 -19.06 -4.09
C PRO A 151 -1.92 -20.04 -2.91
N ARG A 152 -2.63 -21.16 -3.11
CA ARG A 152 -2.70 -22.20 -2.09
C ARG A 152 -1.27 -22.63 -1.78
N VAL A 153 -0.92 -22.63 -0.50
CA VAL A 153 0.28 -23.30 -0.03
C VAL A 153 -0.04 -24.78 -0.20
N GLU A 154 0.59 -25.44 -1.17
CA GLU A 154 0.62 -26.90 -1.24
C GLU A 154 1.40 -27.47 -0.06
#